data_AF-A0A915JM71-F1
#
_entry.id   AF-A0A915JM71-F1
#
_cell.length_a   1.000
_cell.length_b   1.000
_cell.length_c   1.000
_cell.angle_alpha   90.00
_cell.angle_beta   90.00
_cell.angle_gamma   90.00
#
_symmetry.space_group_name_H-M   'P 1'
#
loop_
_entity.id
_entity.type
_entity.pdbx_description
1 polymer ?
#
loop_
_entity_poly.entity_id
_entity_poly.type
_entity_poly.pdbx_seq_one_letter_code
_entity_poly.pdbx_strand_id
1 'polypeptide(L)' 'MSSPFLCYPMYDGKAQFIIQTDASTTAISVILYQESGEDQWVIAYNSRILTHAKTCYSTMERECLTIV' A
#
# COMPACT_ATOMS: atom_id res chain seq x y z
N MET A 1 3.41 22.31 -4.21
CA MET A 1 3.41 20.88 -3.87
C MET A 1 3.79 20.14 -5.14
N SER A 2 5.00 19.57 -5.23
CA SER A 2 5.41 18.75 -6.37
C SER A 2 4.82 17.34 -6.26
N SER A 3 4.64 16.66 -7.40
CA SER A 3 4.25 15.24 -7.39
C SER A 3 5.30 14.41 -6.65
N PRO A 4 4.89 13.38 -5.90
CA PRO A 4 5.85 12.42 -5.33
C PRO A 4 6.67 11.74 -6.43
N PHE A 5 7.90 11.36 -6.09
CA PHE A 5 8.78 10.58 -6.96
C PHE A 5 8.53 9.08 -6.73
N LEU A 6 8.48 8.32 -7.82
CA LEU A 6 8.39 6.86 -7.78
C LEU A 6 9.70 6.24 -8.24
N CYS A 7 10.14 5.22 -7.52
CA CYS A 7 11.33 4.44 -7.82
C CYS A 7 10.98 3.18 -8.60
N TYR A 8 11.92 2.72 -9.43
CA TYR A 8 11.82 1.39 -10.01
C TYR A 8 12.08 0.32 -8.95
N PRO A 9 11.38 -0.84 -9.00
CA PRO A 9 11.62 -1.93 -8.07
C PRO A 9 13.00 -2.56 -8.28
N MET A 10 13.69 -2.85 -7.18
CA MET A 10 14.96 -3.59 -7.15
C MET A 10 14.70 -5.06 -6.89
N TYR A 11 15.23 -5.93 -7.76
CA TYR A 11 15.07 -7.39 -7.68
C TYR A 11 16.35 -8.13 -7.27
N ASP A 12 17.34 -7.42 -6.72
CA ASP A 12 18.64 -7.98 -6.34
C ASP A 12 18.62 -8.79 -5.02
N GLY A 13 17.45 -8.88 -4.39
CA GLY A 13 17.22 -9.62 -3.13
C GLY A 13 17.75 -8.92 -1.89
N LYS A 14 18.32 -7.70 -2.00
CA LYS A 14 18.86 -6.97 -0.86
C LYS A 14 17.81 -6.10 -0.17
N ALA A 15 16.89 -5.53 -0.94
CA ALA A 15 15.82 -4.68 -0.44
C ALA A 15 14.49 -5.45 -0.40
N GLN A 16 13.86 -5.54 0.78
CA GLN A 16 12.58 -6.21 0.95
C GLN A 16 11.45 -5.36 0.39
N PHE A 17 10.49 -6.01 -0.29
CA PHE A 17 9.23 -5.37 -0.65
C PHE A 17 8.36 -5.25 0.59
N ILE A 18 7.98 -4.02 0.91
CA ILE A 18 7.14 -3.70 2.05
C ILE A 18 5.82 -3.15 1.54
N ILE A 19 4.75 -3.72 2.09
CA ILE A 19 3.38 -3.30 1.82
C ILE A 19 2.87 -2.63 3.08
N GLN A 20 2.52 -1.35 2.95
CA GLN A 20 1.82 -0.63 4.00
C GLN A 20 0.38 -0.41 3.55
N THR A 21 -0.56 -0.91 4.36
CA THR A 21 -1.99 -0.82 4.11
C THR A 21 -2.62 0.21 5.04
N ASP A 22 -3.62 0.90 4.54
CA ASP A 22 -4.55 1.69 5.36
C ASP A 22 -5.99 1.43 4.87
N ALA A 23 -6.95 1.56 5.78
CA ALA A 23 -8.34 1.26 5.48
C ALA A 23 -9.29 2.22 6.18
N SER A 24 -10.14 2.87 5.37
CA SER A 24 -11.28 3.63 5.86
C SER A 24 -12.56 2.80 5.75
N THR A 25 -13.68 3.35 6.24
CA THR A 25 -14.99 2.69 6.16
C THR A 25 -15.49 2.54 4.72
N THR A 26 -14.96 3.30 3.77
CA THR A 26 -15.44 3.37 2.38
C THR A 26 -14.42 2.94 1.34
N ALA A 27 -13.13 2.94 1.66
CA ALA A 27 -12.06 2.62 0.74
C ALA A 27 -10.87 1.99 1.47
N ILE A 28 -10.02 1.32 0.69
CA ILE A 28 -8.75 0.79 1.15
C ILE A 28 -7.63 1.33 0.28
N SER A 29 -6.45 1.49 0.87
CA SER A 29 -5.27 2.06 0.24
C SER A 29 -4.03 1.26 0.58
N VAL A 30 -3.08 1.25 -0.36
CA VAL A 30 -1.81 0.53 -0.21
C VAL A 30 -0.67 1.30 -0.85
N ILE A 31 0.48 1.22 -0.18
CA ILE A 31 1.76 1.70 -0.68
C ILE A 31 2.68 0.50 -0.78
N LEU A 32 3.26 0.31 -1.95
CA LEU A 32 4.38 -0.61 -2.16
C LEU A 32 5.67 0.18 -2.18
N TYR A 33 6.60 -0.17 -1.30
CA TYR A 33 7.92 0.46 -1.24
C TYR A 33 9.00 -0.55 -0.88
N GLN A 34 10.26 -0.13 -1.05
CA GLN A 34 11.44 -0.84 -0.56
C GLN A 34 12.23 0.08 0.35
N GLU A 35 12.95 -0.49 1.31
CA GLU A 35 13.89 0.24 2.15
C GLU A 35 15.30 0.16 1.54
N SER A 36 15.96 1.32 1.44
CA SER A 36 17.36 1.43 1.03
C SER A 36 18.11 2.29 2.05
N GLY A 37 18.62 1.66 3.11
CA GLY A 37 19.22 2.38 4.24
C GLY A 37 18.13 3.03 5.08
N GLU A 38 18.21 4.35 5.28
CA GLU A 38 17.19 5.13 6.02
C GLU A 38 16.06 5.66 5.11
N ASP A 39 16.19 5.51 3.79
CA ASP A 39 15.23 6.04 2.83
C ASP A 39 14.16 5.01 2.43
N GLN A 40 12.93 5.47 2.28
CA GLN A 40 11.83 4.71 1.71
C GLN A 40 11.67 5.01 0.21
N TRP A 41 11.85 3.98 -0.62
CA TRP A 41 11.72 4.08 -2.06
C TRP A 41 10.32 3.62 -2.47
N VAL A 42 9.42 4.58 -2.65
CA VAL A 42 8.05 4.29 -3.05
C VAL A 42 8.01 3.83 -4.50
N ILE A 43 7.43 2.66 -4.74
CA ILE A 43 7.32 2.05 -6.07
C ILE A 43 5.96 2.34 -6.67
N ALA A 44 4.90 2.15 -5.88
CA ALA A 44 3.53 2.34 -6.35
C ALA A 44 2.57 2.72 -5.22
N TYR A 45 1.55 3.47 -5.60
CA TYR A 45 0.34 3.70 -4.82
C TYR A 45 -0.81 2.97 -5.49
N ASN A 46 -1.64 2.28 -4.71
CA ASN A 46 -2.88 1.70 -5.21
C ASN A 46 -4.00 1.92 -4.17
N SER A 47 -5.21 2.09 -4.65
CA SER A 47 -6.39 2.25 -3.80
C SER A 47 -7.63 1.79 -4.53
N ARG A 48 -8.62 1.34 -3.76
CA ARG A 48 -9.92 0.95 -4.30
C ARG A 48 -11.05 1.30 -3.34
N ILE A 49 -12.18 1.68 -3.92
CA ILE A 49 -13.44 1.91 -3.20
C ILE A 49 -14.05 0.56 -2.85
N LEU A 50 -14.53 0.40 -1.63
CA LEU A 50 -15.20 -0.81 -1.19
C LEU A 50 -16.61 -0.89 -1.77
N THR A 51 -17.02 -2.09 -2.18
CA THR A 51 -18.44 -2.37 -2.46
C THR A 51 -19.26 -2.26 -1.18
N HIS A 52 -20.56 -1.99 -1.29
CA HIS A 52 -21.45 -1.88 -0.13
C HIS A 52 -21.36 -3.07 0.85
N ALA A 53 -21.22 -4.31 0.37
CA ALA A 53 -21.05 -5.46 1.26
C ALA A 53 -19.74 -5.43 2.07
N LYS A 54 -18.66 -4.89 1.48
CA LYS A 54 -17.32 -4.84 2.07
C LYS A 54 -17.13 -3.68 3.04
N THR A 55 -17.99 -2.67 3.01
CA THR A 55 -17.97 -1.58 4.01
C THR A 55 -18.39 -2.07 5.39
N CYS A 56 -19.09 -3.20 5.47
CA CYS A 56 -19.52 -3.83 6.72
C CYS A 56 -18.42 -4.65 7.41
N TYR A 57 -17.27 -4.86 6.76
CA TYR A 57 -16.13 -5.56 7.36
C TYR A 57 -15.51 -4.74 8.49
N SER A 58 -14.97 -5.44 9.50
CA SER A 58 -14.19 -4.81 10.55
C SER A 58 -12.96 -4.10 9.98
N THR A 59 -12.36 -3.18 10.74
CA THR A 59 -11.16 -2.46 10.29
C THR A 59 -10.03 -3.42 9.92
N MET A 60 -9.80 -4.45 10.76
CA MET A 60 -8.75 -5.43 10.51
C MET A 60 -9.02 -6.28 9.26
N GLU A 61 -10.28 -6.68 9.03
CA GLU A 61 -10.66 -7.37 7.79
C GLU A 61 -10.49 -6.48 6.55
N ARG A 62 -10.78 -5.18 6.65
CA ARG A 62 -10.56 -4.22 5.55
C ARG A 62 -9.07 -4.01 5.27
N GLU A 63 -8.23 -3.92 6.28
CA GLU A 63 -6.77 -3.86 6.12
C GLU A 63 -6.22 -5.15 5.48
N CYS A 64 -6.66 -6.33 5.91
CA CYS A 64 -6.28 -7.59 5.28
C CYS A 64 -6.78 -7.71 3.84
N LEU A 65 -7.99 -7.19 3.55
CA LEU A 65 -8.56 -7.18 2.21
C LEU A 65 -7.69 -6.35 1.25
N THR A 66 -6.92 -5.39 1.73
CA THR A 66 -5.99 -4.60 0.90
C THR A 66 -4.91 -5.46 0.22
N ILE A 67 -4.58 -6.61 0.80
CA ILE A 67 -3.54 -7.52 0.31
C ILE A 67 -4.06 -8.46 -0.79
N VAL A 68 -5.39 -8.60 -0.94
CA VAL A 68 -6.08 -9.53 -1.87
C VAL A 68 -6.62 -8.80 -3.10
#